data_AF-A0A7Z2VPE3-F1
#
_entry.id   AF-A0A7Z2VPE3-F1
#
_cell.length_a   1.000
_cell.length_b   1.000
_cell.length_c   1.000
_cell.angle_alpha   90.00
_cell.angle_beta   90.00
_cell.angle_gamma   90.00
#
_symmetry.space_group_name_H-M   'P 1'
#
loop_
_entity.id
_entity.type
_entity.pdbx_description
1 polymer ?
#
loop_
_entity_poly.entity_id
_entity_poly.type
_entity_poly.pdbx_seq_one_letter_code
_entity_poly.pdbx_strand_id
1 'polypeptide(L)'
;MPQIPNFPQNLIEEHKQWHHARHNVDINNPPPGYGLEFLQFHRNFIARALAWYNQNGNDPSLVEPWPSVPEPIRQAPCYNKAAEARILFQPESFASADELGRFIESSNLHACIHQESARLYADQDINDFDVAPHETVFYNIHGMIDRWWRNWEGLGRFREEGGYWCGKFEGEDDEILLYSSLFGDWWLGKLQQNQGMDRKETRVEWSVIGDSREFGSMGDDRPFRVWDADGDGKLEVLFHHPARDCWIEGKVRNGRIMWQPVRLQLSGASSTALEPVLAKT
;
A
#
# COMPACT_ATOMS: atom_id res chain seq x y z
N MET A 1 10.41 -22.29 6.98
CA MET A 1 9.44 -22.06 5.89
C MET A 1 10.06 -22.59 4.60
N PRO A 2 9.34 -22.74 3.47
CA PRO A 2 9.99 -23.30 2.29
C PRO A 2 10.94 -22.26 1.67
N GLN A 3 12.22 -22.63 1.64
CA GLN A 3 13.22 -22.02 0.76
C GLN A 3 12.79 -22.20 -0.70
N ILE A 4 13.03 -21.20 -1.53
CA ILE A 4 12.67 -21.20 -2.94
C ILE A 4 13.74 -21.96 -3.73
N PRO A 5 13.42 -23.11 -4.34
CA PRO A 5 14.40 -23.89 -5.08
C PRO A 5 14.85 -23.17 -6.34
N ASN A 6 16.14 -23.26 -6.65
CA ASN A 6 16.76 -22.67 -7.84
C ASN A 6 16.58 -21.14 -7.98
N PHE A 7 16.50 -20.43 -6.86
CA PHE A 7 16.32 -18.98 -6.87
C PHE A 7 17.43 -18.27 -7.68
N PRO A 8 17.13 -17.26 -8.50
CA PRO A 8 18.11 -16.68 -9.41
C PRO A 8 19.26 -15.98 -8.70
N GLN A 9 20.49 -16.44 -8.94
CA GLN A 9 21.68 -15.88 -8.30
C GLN A 9 21.87 -14.38 -8.58
N ASN A 10 21.47 -13.91 -9.75
CA ASN A 10 21.55 -12.50 -10.11
C ASN A 10 20.60 -11.62 -9.25
N LEU A 11 19.46 -12.16 -8.81
CA LEU A 11 18.56 -11.45 -7.90
C LEU A 11 19.11 -11.44 -6.47
N ILE A 12 19.70 -12.55 -6.00
CA ILE A 12 20.42 -12.58 -4.71
C ILE A 12 21.51 -11.49 -4.69
N GLU A 13 22.33 -11.47 -5.74
CA GLU A 13 23.43 -10.52 -5.84
C GLU A 13 22.96 -9.06 -5.93
N GLU A 14 21.87 -8.79 -6.65
CA GLU A 14 21.28 -7.45 -6.72
C GLU A 14 20.82 -6.95 -5.34
N HIS A 15 20.11 -7.80 -4.58
CA HIS A 15 19.67 -7.49 -3.23
C HIS A 15 20.84 -7.21 -2.28
N LYS A 16 21.80 -8.13 -2.29
CA LYS A 16 23.04 -7.98 -1.53
C LYS A 16 23.75 -6.67 -1.84
N GLN A 17 23.98 -6.36 -3.11
CA GLN A 17 24.66 -5.13 -3.51
C GLN A 17 23.92 -3.88 -3.05
N TRP A 18 22.59 -3.87 -3.10
CA TRP A 18 21.80 -2.73 -2.64
C TRP A 18 21.95 -2.45 -1.14
N HIS A 19 21.89 -3.51 -0.31
CA HIS A 19 22.09 -3.41 1.14
C HIS A 19 23.54 -3.07 1.51
N HIS A 20 24.52 -3.73 0.87
CA HIS A 20 25.94 -3.43 1.09
C HIS A 20 26.30 -2.00 0.67
N ALA A 21 25.68 -1.43 -0.36
CA ALA A 21 25.89 -0.02 -0.70
C ALA A 21 25.36 0.95 0.38
N ARG A 22 24.50 0.48 1.28
CA ARG A 22 23.80 1.28 2.30
C ARG A 22 24.10 0.83 3.74
N HIS A 23 25.08 -0.06 3.96
CA HIS A 23 25.40 -0.61 5.28
C HIS A 23 25.78 0.44 6.34
N ASN A 24 26.21 1.63 5.92
CA ASN A 24 26.58 2.74 6.81
C ASN A 24 25.41 3.67 7.17
N VAL A 25 24.20 3.41 6.66
CA VAL A 25 23.02 4.20 7.02
C VAL A 25 22.64 3.90 8.46
N ASP A 26 22.50 4.95 9.27
CA ASP A 26 21.88 4.85 10.59
C ASP A 26 20.38 4.63 10.42
N ILE A 27 19.94 3.38 10.58
CA ILE A 27 18.53 3.00 10.45
C ILE A 27 17.62 3.69 11.47
N ASN A 28 18.16 4.15 12.61
CA ASN A 28 17.36 4.87 13.61
C ASN A 28 17.08 6.32 13.19
N ASN A 29 17.88 6.86 12.28
CA ASN A 29 17.70 8.19 11.71
C ASN A 29 18.10 8.21 10.23
N PRO A 30 17.34 7.54 9.34
CA PRO A 30 17.73 7.43 7.95
C PRO A 30 17.76 8.82 7.27
N PRO A 31 18.73 9.07 6.38
CA PRO A 31 18.85 10.36 5.70
C PRO A 31 17.67 10.58 4.73
N PRO A 32 17.30 11.84 4.43
CA PRO A 32 16.28 12.14 3.42
C PRO A 32 16.58 11.46 2.07
N GLY A 33 15.54 10.90 1.45
CA GLY A 33 15.63 10.14 0.20
C GLY A 33 15.76 8.62 0.41
N TYR A 34 16.33 8.18 1.53
CA TYR A 34 16.54 6.76 1.81
C TYR A 34 15.23 5.96 1.86
N GLY A 35 14.17 6.52 2.44
CA GLY A 35 12.90 5.82 2.61
C GLY A 35 12.23 5.53 1.26
N LEU A 36 12.29 6.50 0.34
CA LEU A 36 11.77 6.31 -1.01
C LEU A 36 12.60 5.27 -1.78
N GLU A 37 13.93 5.32 -1.67
CA GLU A 37 14.81 4.33 -2.28
C GLU A 37 14.53 2.91 -1.76
N PHE A 38 14.37 2.76 -0.44
CA PHE A 38 14.01 1.50 0.21
C PHE A 38 12.71 0.93 -0.36
N LEU A 39 11.65 1.73 -0.36
CA LEU A 39 10.33 1.32 -0.83
C LEU A 39 10.34 0.95 -2.33
N GLN A 40 10.96 1.78 -3.17
CA GLN A 40 11.05 1.56 -4.61
C GLN A 40 11.89 0.33 -4.95
N PHE A 41 13.04 0.14 -4.28
CA PHE A 41 13.89 -1.00 -4.51
C PHE A 41 13.14 -2.30 -4.22
N HIS A 42 12.55 -2.43 -3.04
CA HIS A 42 11.88 -3.67 -2.63
C HIS A 42 10.64 -3.95 -3.48
N ARG A 43 9.81 -2.94 -3.81
CA ARG A 43 8.68 -3.10 -4.75
C ARG A 43 9.13 -3.66 -6.11
N ASN A 44 10.16 -3.07 -6.71
CA ASN A 44 10.66 -3.48 -8.02
C ASN A 44 11.38 -4.83 -7.96
N PHE A 45 12.05 -5.12 -6.86
CA PHE A 45 12.71 -6.39 -6.61
C PHE A 45 11.70 -7.53 -6.49
N ILE A 46 10.71 -7.42 -5.59
CA ILE A 46 9.70 -8.47 -5.41
C ILE A 46 8.87 -8.67 -6.68
N ALA A 47 8.56 -7.62 -7.44
CA ALA A 47 7.84 -7.75 -8.71
C ALA A 47 8.59 -8.64 -9.72
N ARG A 48 9.91 -8.43 -9.88
CA ARG A 48 10.74 -9.24 -10.79
C ARG A 48 10.95 -10.66 -10.28
N ALA A 49 11.19 -10.81 -8.99
CA ALA A 49 11.37 -12.12 -8.36
C ALA A 49 10.08 -12.96 -8.44
N LEU A 50 8.91 -12.37 -8.16
CA LEU A 50 7.61 -13.05 -8.26
C LEU A 50 7.24 -13.37 -9.71
N ALA A 51 7.60 -12.52 -10.68
CA ALA A 51 7.43 -12.83 -12.10
C ALA A 51 8.22 -14.08 -12.51
N TRP A 52 9.49 -14.19 -12.09
CA TRP A 52 10.27 -15.41 -12.28
C TRP A 52 9.67 -16.60 -11.51
N TYR A 53 9.29 -16.41 -10.24
CA TYR A 53 8.74 -17.45 -9.38
C TYR A 53 7.52 -18.13 -10.01
N ASN A 54 6.59 -17.32 -10.52
CA ASN A 54 5.38 -17.79 -11.19
C ASN A 54 5.68 -18.50 -12.52
N GLN A 55 6.64 -17.99 -13.31
CA GLN A 55 7.05 -18.62 -14.58
C GLN A 55 7.67 -20.00 -14.38
N ASN A 56 8.24 -20.28 -13.20
CA ASN A 56 8.84 -21.57 -12.86
C ASN A 56 7.85 -22.56 -12.23
N GLY A 57 6.56 -22.23 -12.19
CA GLY A 57 5.50 -23.12 -11.70
C GLY A 57 5.54 -23.37 -10.19
N ASN A 58 6.18 -22.47 -9.43
CA ASN A 58 6.15 -22.53 -7.97
C ASN A 58 4.76 -22.11 -7.44
N ASP A 59 4.45 -22.51 -6.21
CA ASP A 59 3.13 -22.28 -5.59
C ASP A 59 2.97 -20.83 -5.11
N PRO A 60 2.13 -20.00 -5.78
CA PRO A 60 1.99 -18.58 -5.44
C PRO A 60 1.46 -18.35 -4.02
N SER A 61 0.75 -19.32 -3.42
CA SER A 61 0.19 -19.19 -2.07
C SER A 61 1.27 -19.04 -0.98
N LEU A 62 2.48 -19.53 -1.24
CA LEU A 62 3.59 -19.48 -0.29
C LEU A 62 4.21 -18.08 -0.19
N VAL A 63 4.07 -17.26 -1.23
CA VAL A 63 4.67 -15.92 -1.34
C VAL A 63 3.62 -14.81 -1.26
N GLU A 64 2.37 -15.14 -0.92
CA GLU A 64 1.32 -14.16 -0.76
C GLU A 64 1.67 -13.14 0.32
N PRO A 65 1.50 -11.84 0.07
CA PRO A 65 1.78 -10.85 1.10
C PRO A 65 0.92 -11.08 2.34
N TRP A 66 1.52 -10.99 3.53
CA TRP A 66 0.73 -11.10 4.75
C TRP A 66 -0.35 -10.00 4.79
N PRO A 67 -1.59 -10.33 5.19
CA PRO A 67 -2.64 -9.33 5.35
C PRO A 67 -2.37 -8.41 6.56
N SER A 68 -1.64 -8.91 7.55
CA SER A 68 -1.21 -8.20 8.75
C SER A 68 0.02 -8.89 9.32
N VAL A 69 0.77 -8.20 10.18
CA VAL A 69 1.89 -8.84 10.88
C VAL A 69 1.37 -10.02 11.72
N PRO A 70 2.01 -11.21 11.68
CA PRO A 70 1.63 -12.35 12.51
C PRO A 70 1.58 -12.00 13.99
N GLU A 71 0.51 -12.43 14.68
CA GLU A 71 0.30 -12.07 16.09
C GLU A 71 1.47 -12.42 17.03
N PRO A 72 2.17 -13.56 16.90
CA PRO A 72 3.35 -13.84 17.70
C PRO A 72 4.47 -12.80 17.53
N ILE A 73 4.63 -12.25 16.32
CA ILE A 73 5.59 -11.18 16.03
C ILE A 73 5.07 -9.85 16.61
N ARG A 74 3.78 -9.54 16.47
CA ARG A 74 3.18 -8.33 17.04
C ARG A 74 3.30 -8.28 18.57
N GLN A 75 3.31 -9.42 19.24
CA GLN A 75 3.48 -9.53 20.69
C GLN A 75 4.94 -9.53 21.15
N ALA A 76 5.91 -9.50 20.22
CA ALA A 76 7.31 -9.47 20.58
C ALA A 76 7.70 -8.13 21.23
N PRO A 77 8.64 -8.13 22.20
CA PRO A 77 9.05 -6.91 22.89
C PRO A 77 9.63 -5.82 21.99
N CYS A 78 10.23 -6.19 20.86
CA CYS A 78 10.80 -5.23 19.90
C CYS A 78 9.75 -4.55 19.02
N TYR A 79 8.51 -5.06 19.01
CA TYR A 79 7.52 -4.68 18.01
C TYR A 79 6.77 -3.40 18.41
N ASN A 80 6.83 -2.39 17.55
CA ASN A 80 6.21 -1.10 17.79
C ASN A 80 4.76 -1.04 17.30
N LYS A 81 3.82 -1.53 18.11
CA LYS A 81 2.37 -1.54 17.79
C LYS A 81 1.81 -0.15 17.48
N ALA A 82 2.34 0.91 18.11
CA ALA A 82 1.90 2.28 17.85
C ALA A 82 2.33 2.77 16.46
N ALA A 83 3.54 2.40 16.01
CA ALA A 83 4.00 2.71 14.67
C ALA A 83 3.18 1.95 13.60
N GLU A 84 2.89 0.67 13.82
CA GLU A 84 2.01 -0.11 12.93
C GLU A 84 0.64 0.56 12.84
N ALA A 85 0.06 0.96 13.98
CA ALA A 85 -1.22 1.65 14.03
C ALA A 85 -1.21 2.98 13.25
N ARG A 86 -0.12 3.77 13.33
CA ARG A 86 0.02 5.00 12.53
C ARG A 86 0.03 4.71 11.03
N ILE A 87 0.76 3.68 10.59
CA ILE A 87 0.81 3.29 9.17
C ILE A 87 -0.56 2.84 8.67
N LEU A 88 -1.30 2.07 9.47
CA LEU A 88 -2.58 1.50 9.06
C LEU A 88 -3.75 2.47 9.16
N PHE A 89 -3.80 3.27 10.23
CA PHE A 89 -4.99 4.05 10.60
C PHE A 89 -4.79 5.56 10.49
N GLN A 90 -3.55 6.04 10.32
CA GLN A 90 -3.23 7.45 10.10
C GLN A 90 -2.20 7.65 8.96
N PRO A 91 -2.30 6.93 7.82
CA PRO A 91 -1.33 7.05 6.74
C PRO A 91 -1.19 8.49 6.19
N GLU A 92 -2.23 9.32 6.29
CA GLU A 92 -2.20 10.74 5.93
C GLU A 92 -1.18 11.56 6.73
N SER A 93 -0.74 11.04 7.89
CA SER A 93 0.29 11.67 8.72
C SER A 93 1.70 11.61 8.11
N PHE A 94 1.90 10.96 6.96
CA PHE A 94 3.18 10.96 6.24
C PHE A 94 3.10 11.90 5.02
N ALA A 95 3.92 12.95 4.99
CA ALA A 95 3.93 13.96 3.95
C ALA A 95 4.52 13.46 2.62
N SER A 96 5.24 12.33 2.62
CA SER A 96 5.86 11.73 1.43
C SER A 96 6.11 10.23 1.61
N ALA A 97 6.29 9.53 0.48
CA ALA A 97 6.74 8.14 0.47
C ALA A 97 8.13 8.00 1.13
N ASP A 98 9.00 9.02 0.99
CA ASP A 98 10.26 9.03 1.72
C ASP A 98 10.05 9.03 3.24
N GLU A 99 9.17 9.89 3.74
CA GLU A 99 8.86 9.92 5.17
C GLU A 99 8.26 8.60 5.66
N LEU A 100 7.32 8.01 4.90
CA LEU A 100 6.76 6.69 5.22
C LEU A 100 7.84 5.61 5.28
N GLY A 101 8.70 5.52 4.26
CA GLY A 101 9.77 4.52 4.21
C GLY A 101 10.79 4.68 5.33
N ARG A 102 11.22 5.92 5.62
CA ARG A 102 12.11 6.20 6.75
C ARG A 102 11.45 5.87 8.09
N PHE A 103 10.15 6.07 8.23
CA PHE A 103 9.41 5.71 9.45
C PHE A 103 9.29 4.20 9.64
N ILE A 104 9.05 3.44 8.56
CA ILE A 104 9.00 1.96 8.61
C ILE A 104 10.32 1.38 9.13
N GLU A 105 11.45 1.92 8.66
CA GLU A 105 12.80 1.54 9.10
C GLU A 105 13.10 2.01 10.53
N SER A 106 12.94 3.31 10.81
CA SER A 106 13.35 3.91 12.09
C SER A 106 12.44 3.60 13.27
N SER A 107 11.20 3.15 13.04
CA SER A 107 10.28 2.72 14.11
C SER A 107 10.58 1.33 14.67
N ASN A 108 11.62 0.66 14.17
CA ASN A 108 12.00 -0.72 14.46
C ASN A 108 10.98 -1.78 14.00
N LEU A 109 9.95 -1.39 13.24
CA LEU A 109 8.97 -2.33 12.70
C LEU A 109 9.62 -3.34 11.77
N HIS A 110 10.32 -2.86 10.74
CA HIS A 110 10.91 -3.71 9.72
C HIS A 110 11.94 -4.70 10.30
N ALA A 111 12.90 -4.19 11.08
CA ALA A 111 13.91 -5.02 11.73
C ALA A 111 13.32 -6.06 12.69
N CYS A 112 12.35 -5.68 13.53
CA CYS A 112 11.70 -6.62 14.45
C CYS A 112 10.91 -7.70 13.71
N ILE A 113 10.25 -7.37 12.58
CA ILE A 113 9.54 -8.35 11.75
C ILE A 113 10.52 -9.39 11.20
N HIS A 114 11.68 -8.99 10.67
CA HIS A 114 12.70 -9.93 10.20
C HIS A 114 13.23 -10.82 11.33
N GLN A 115 13.64 -10.21 12.45
CA GLN A 115 14.19 -10.92 13.60
C GLN A 115 13.22 -11.96 14.18
N GLU A 116 11.96 -11.57 14.38
CA GLU A 116 10.98 -12.46 14.98
C GLU A 116 10.40 -13.45 13.97
N SER A 117 10.41 -13.14 12.67
CA SER A 117 10.13 -14.14 11.63
C SER A 117 11.18 -15.24 11.63
N ALA A 118 12.46 -14.87 11.74
CA ALA A 118 13.55 -15.83 11.81
C ALA A 118 13.40 -16.78 13.01
N ARG A 119 13.00 -16.22 14.16
CA ARG A 119 12.73 -16.98 15.38
C ARG A 119 11.49 -17.86 15.26
N LEU A 120 10.40 -17.32 14.72
CA LEU A 120 9.10 -17.98 14.64
C LEU A 120 9.14 -19.17 13.66
N TYR A 121 9.83 -19.01 12.55
CA TYR A 121 9.88 -20.01 11.47
C TYR A 121 11.15 -20.87 11.48
N ALA A 122 12.02 -20.70 12.48
CA ALA A 122 13.30 -21.39 12.64
C ALA A 122 14.18 -21.28 11.39
N ASP A 123 14.27 -20.06 10.87
CA ASP A 123 14.85 -19.73 9.57
C ASP A 123 15.76 -18.53 9.75
N GLN A 124 17.07 -18.73 9.83
CA GLN A 124 17.99 -17.62 10.11
C GLN A 124 18.23 -16.75 8.87
N ASP A 125 18.00 -17.30 7.68
CA ASP A 125 18.35 -16.69 6.41
C ASP A 125 17.47 -15.46 6.13
N ILE A 126 16.21 -15.45 6.60
CA ILE A 126 15.36 -14.26 6.52
C ILE A 126 15.93 -13.04 7.26
N ASN A 127 16.83 -13.24 8.24
CA ASN A 127 17.47 -12.14 8.97
C ASN A 127 18.86 -11.78 8.41
N ASP A 128 19.26 -12.38 7.29
CA ASP A 128 20.53 -12.11 6.60
C ASP A 128 20.26 -11.49 5.22
N PHE A 129 20.64 -10.22 5.06
CA PHE A 129 20.45 -9.49 3.79
C PHE A 129 21.18 -10.13 2.59
N ASP A 130 22.18 -10.98 2.81
CA ASP A 130 22.91 -11.62 1.72
C ASP A 130 22.13 -12.77 1.09
N VAL A 131 21.15 -13.34 1.80
CA VAL A 131 20.45 -14.57 1.37
C VAL A 131 18.93 -14.50 1.47
N ALA A 132 18.36 -13.64 2.34
CA ALA A 132 16.93 -13.54 2.62
C ALA A 132 15.97 -13.64 1.40
N PRO A 133 16.28 -13.06 0.21
CA PRO A 133 15.40 -13.19 -0.96
C PRO A 133 15.08 -14.62 -1.42
N HIS A 134 15.87 -15.62 -1.04
CA HIS A 134 15.56 -17.02 -1.36
C HIS A 134 14.47 -17.63 -0.45
N GLU A 135 14.00 -16.92 0.57
CA GLU A 135 12.96 -17.39 1.48
C GLU A 135 11.58 -16.89 1.08
N THR A 136 10.56 -17.74 1.20
CA THR A 136 9.17 -17.35 0.92
C THR A 136 8.68 -16.24 1.85
N VAL A 137 9.15 -16.24 3.11
CA VAL A 137 8.82 -15.25 4.14
C VAL A 137 9.22 -13.83 3.75
N PHE A 138 10.31 -13.67 2.99
CA PHE A 138 10.75 -12.39 2.45
C PHE A 138 9.64 -11.71 1.64
N TYR A 139 8.96 -12.47 0.78
CA TYR A 139 7.86 -11.97 -0.06
C TYR A 139 6.61 -11.68 0.75
N ASN A 140 6.33 -12.49 1.78
CA ASN A 140 5.22 -12.22 2.66
C ASN A 140 5.39 -10.87 3.40
N ILE A 141 6.61 -10.59 3.89
CA ILE A 141 6.99 -9.34 4.59
C ILE A 141 6.99 -8.15 3.63
N HIS A 142 7.80 -8.20 2.56
CA HIS A 142 7.98 -7.05 1.67
C HIS A 142 6.73 -6.77 0.83
N GLY A 143 5.93 -7.79 0.51
CA GLY A 143 4.62 -7.57 -0.09
C GLY A 143 3.66 -6.85 0.86
N MET A 144 3.71 -7.13 2.16
CA MET A 144 2.88 -6.46 3.16
C MET A 144 3.31 -4.99 3.33
N ILE A 145 4.62 -4.72 3.37
CA ILE A 145 5.16 -3.35 3.36
C ILE A 145 4.74 -2.61 2.09
N ASP A 146 4.80 -3.26 0.93
CA ASP A 146 4.36 -2.71 -0.33
C ASP A 146 2.84 -2.42 -0.33
N ARG A 147 2.01 -3.27 0.31
CA ARG A 147 0.59 -2.98 0.54
C ARG A 147 0.39 -1.75 1.44
N TRP A 148 1.20 -1.56 2.48
CA TRP A 148 1.15 -0.33 3.30
C TRP A 148 1.51 0.91 2.48
N TRP A 149 2.51 0.81 1.59
CA TRP A 149 2.86 1.93 0.72
C TRP A 149 1.77 2.19 -0.33
N ARG A 150 1.22 1.15 -0.97
CA ARG A 150 0.05 1.30 -1.86
C ARG A 150 -1.15 1.91 -1.16
N ASN A 151 -1.37 1.58 0.12
CA ASN A 151 -2.41 2.23 0.93
C ASN A 151 -2.20 3.75 0.99
N TRP A 152 -0.98 4.14 1.33
CA TRP A 152 -0.60 5.54 1.41
C TRP A 152 -0.70 6.24 0.04
N GLU A 153 -0.28 5.59 -1.04
CA GLU A 153 -0.43 6.11 -2.40
C GLU A 153 -1.91 6.26 -2.79
N GLY A 154 -2.73 5.28 -2.39
CA GLY A 154 -4.17 5.26 -2.57
C GLY A 154 -4.91 6.34 -1.80
N LEU A 155 -4.31 7.00 -0.81
CA LEU A 155 -4.94 8.18 -0.21
C LEU A 155 -5.19 9.28 -1.25
N GLY A 156 -4.29 9.40 -2.24
CA GLY A 156 -4.15 10.53 -3.16
C GLY A 156 -4.15 11.88 -2.45
N ARG A 157 -3.31 12.80 -2.93
CA ARG A 157 -3.20 14.09 -2.25
C ARG A 157 -4.40 14.93 -2.66
N PHE A 158 -5.43 14.98 -1.82
CA PHE A 158 -6.41 16.05 -1.90
C PHE A 158 -5.68 17.37 -1.60
N ARG A 159 -5.52 18.23 -2.60
CA ARG A 159 -5.06 19.61 -2.43
C ARG A 159 -6.29 20.53 -2.58
N GLU A 160 -6.22 21.78 -2.10
CA GLU A 160 -7.29 22.78 -2.26
C GLU A 160 -7.79 22.90 -3.72
N GLU A 161 -6.94 22.56 -4.69
CA GLU A 161 -7.17 22.66 -6.13
C GLU A 161 -7.75 21.37 -6.76
N GLY A 162 -7.94 20.32 -5.97
CA GLY A 162 -8.34 18.98 -6.41
C GLY A 162 -7.33 17.89 -6.03
N GLY A 163 -7.72 16.64 -6.25
CA GLY A 163 -6.89 15.45 -6.03
C GLY A 163 -6.90 14.54 -7.25
N TYR A 164 -5.80 13.81 -7.47
CA TYR A 164 -5.75 12.74 -8.46
C TYR A 164 -5.20 11.46 -7.84
N TRP A 165 -5.66 10.32 -8.37
CA TRP A 165 -5.33 8.98 -7.93
C TRP A 165 -5.06 8.12 -9.15
N CYS A 166 -4.08 7.24 -9.08
CA CYS A 166 -3.79 6.27 -10.13
C CYS A 166 -4.13 4.87 -9.64
N GLY A 167 -4.75 4.06 -10.50
CA GLY A 167 -5.03 2.66 -10.22
C GLY A 167 -6.19 2.12 -11.04
N LYS A 168 -6.62 0.90 -10.73
CA LYS A 168 -7.73 0.23 -11.41
C LYS A 168 -9.05 0.72 -10.84
N PHE A 169 -9.83 1.53 -11.55
CA PHE A 169 -11.15 2.01 -11.07
C PHE A 169 -12.29 1.28 -11.74
N GLU A 170 -12.16 1.02 -13.04
CA GLU A 170 -13.12 0.29 -13.85
C GLU A 170 -12.43 -0.78 -14.71
N GLY A 171 -11.30 -0.44 -15.33
CA GLY A 171 -10.55 -1.29 -16.25
C GLY A 171 -9.52 -2.20 -15.59
N GLU A 172 -8.79 -2.95 -16.43
CA GLU A 172 -7.70 -3.84 -16.02
C GLU A 172 -6.32 -3.15 -15.99
N ASP A 173 -6.20 -2.01 -16.67
CA ASP A 173 -4.98 -1.20 -16.77
C ASP A 173 -4.98 -0.08 -15.71
N ASP A 174 -3.84 0.61 -15.58
CA ASP A 174 -3.73 1.79 -14.73
C ASP A 174 -4.54 2.96 -15.32
N GLU A 175 -5.56 3.40 -14.58
CA GLU A 175 -6.40 4.56 -14.89
C GLU A 175 -6.10 5.72 -13.93
N ILE A 176 -6.55 6.92 -14.26
CA ILE A 176 -6.35 8.13 -13.44
C ILE A 176 -7.71 8.68 -13.02
N LEU A 177 -8.02 8.66 -11.73
CA LEU A 177 -9.18 9.36 -11.17
C LEU A 177 -8.77 10.78 -10.80
N LEU A 178 -9.58 11.76 -11.16
CA LEU A 178 -9.36 13.18 -10.85
C LEU A 178 -10.65 13.78 -10.26
N TYR A 179 -10.51 14.50 -9.16
CA TYR A 179 -11.59 15.30 -8.59
C TYR A 179 -11.32 16.79 -8.82
N SER A 180 -12.30 17.49 -9.40
CA SER A 180 -12.27 18.94 -9.54
C SER A 180 -12.99 19.61 -8.37
N SER A 181 -12.24 20.22 -7.43
CA SER A 181 -12.83 20.96 -6.31
C SER A 181 -13.63 22.19 -6.75
N LEU A 182 -13.30 22.77 -7.91
CA LEU A 182 -13.98 23.92 -8.50
C LEU A 182 -15.42 23.59 -8.94
N PHE A 183 -15.66 22.40 -9.47
CA PHE A 183 -16.95 22.00 -10.05
C PHE A 183 -17.67 20.90 -9.26
N GLY A 184 -16.95 20.19 -8.38
CA GLY A 184 -17.45 19.03 -7.64
C GLY A 184 -17.53 17.75 -8.48
N ASP A 185 -16.90 17.74 -9.65
CA ASP A 185 -17.01 16.66 -10.65
C ASP A 185 -15.80 15.71 -10.58
N TRP A 186 -16.06 14.44 -10.86
CA TRP A 186 -15.10 13.36 -10.95
C TRP A 186 -14.85 12.99 -12.41
N TRP A 187 -13.59 12.78 -12.74
CA TRP A 187 -13.12 12.46 -14.08
C TRP A 187 -12.29 11.18 -14.04
N LEU A 188 -12.47 10.32 -15.04
CA LEU A 188 -11.64 9.15 -15.26
C LEU A 188 -10.82 9.34 -16.53
N GLY A 189 -9.51 9.24 -16.38
CA GLY A 189 -8.53 9.25 -17.44
C GLY A 189 -8.10 7.83 -17.77
N LYS A 190 -8.24 7.41 -19.03
CA LYS A 190 -7.74 6.12 -19.52
C LYS A 190 -6.54 6.34 -20.43
N LEU A 191 -5.47 5.59 -20.18
CA LEU A 191 -4.26 5.63 -21.00
C LEU A 191 -4.56 5.04 -22.37
N GLN A 192 -4.34 5.80 -23.45
CA GLN A 192 -4.40 5.23 -24.79
C GLN A 192 -3.09 4.49 -25.10
N GLN A 193 -3.17 3.19 -25.36
CA GLN A 193 -2.04 2.43 -25.89
C GLN A 193 -1.79 2.85 -27.35
N ASN A 194 -0.77 3.66 -27.57
CA ASN A 194 -0.28 3.93 -28.93
C ASN A 194 0.46 2.68 -29.45
N GLN A 195 -0.08 2.01 -30.47
CA GLN A 195 0.60 0.93 -31.20
C GLN A 195 1.64 1.42 -32.23
N GLY A 196 2.15 2.65 -32.08
CA GLY A 196 3.09 3.30 -32.99
C GLY A 196 4.51 3.41 -32.41
N MET A 197 5.52 3.22 -33.25
CA MET A 197 6.94 3.03 -32.90
C MET A 197 7.68 4.29 -32.37
N ASP A 198 7.00 5.42 -32.15
CA ASP A 198 7.61 6.68 -31.72
C ASP A 198 7.17 7.04 -30.27
N ARG A 199 7.91 6.49 -29.30
CA ARG A 199 7.61 6.60 -27.86
C ARG A 199 8.10 7.93 -27.29
N LYS A 200 7.27 8.98 -27.29
CA LYS A 200 7.47 10.15 -26.39
C LYS A 200 6.20 10.77 -25.79
N GLU A 201 5.00 10.37 -26.22
CA GLU A 201 3.77 10.96 -25.67
C GLU A 201 2.77 9.88 -25.23
N THR A 202 2.46 9.89 -23.93
CA THR A 202 1.35 9.17 -23.34
C THR A 202 0.11 10.04 -23.43
N ARG A 203 -0.93 9.60 -24.15
CA ARG A 203 -2.22 10.31 -24.22
C ARG A 203 -3.19 9.72 -23.21
N VAL A 204 -3.88 10.60 -22.49
CA VAL A 204 -4.95 10.25 -21.55
C VAL A 204 -6.26 10.72 -22.13
N GLU A 205 -7.22 9.82 -22.28
CA GLU A 205 -8.59 10.14 -22.64
C GLU A 205 -9.41 10.37 -21.37
N TRP A 206 -9.94 11.57 -21.21
CA TRP A 206 -10.68 11.98 -20.02
C TRP A 206 -12.19 11.94 -20.25
N SER A 207 -12.92 11.37 -19.30
CA SER A 207 -14.38 11.37 -19.28
C SER A 207 -14.90 11.80 -17.92
N VAL A 208 -15.94 12.64 -17.89
CA VAL A 208 -16.69 12.93 -16.65
C VAL A 208 -17.46 11.68 -16.26
N ILE A 209 -17.25 11.20 -15.04
CA ILE A 209 -17.91 9.99 -14.52
C ILE A 209 -18.99 10.29 -13.49
N GLY A 210 -19.09 11.52 -12.98
CA GLY A 210 -20.16 11.94 -12.07
C GLY A 210 -19.71 13.08 -11.16
N ASP A 211 -20.49 13.37 -10.12
CA ASP A 211 -20.20 14.44 -9.17
C ASP A 211 -20.52 13.98 -7.74
N SER A 212 -19.98 14.70 -6.75
CA SER A 212 -20.23 14.42 -5.32
C SER A 212 -20.82 15.62 -4.59
N ARG A 213 -21.48 16.54 -5.31
CA ARG A 213 -21.95 17.83 -4.75
C ARG A 213 -23.01 17.67 -3.68
N GLU A 214 -23.82 16.62 -3.75
CA GLU A 214 -24.83 16.31 -2.73
C GLU A 214 -24.23 16.04 -1.34
N PHE A 215 -22.93 15.70 -1.28
CA PHE A 215 -22.22 15.42 -0.05
C PHE A 215 -21.44 16.62 0.49
N GLY A 216 -21.45 17.77 -0.21
CA GLY A 216 -20.64 18.94 0.12
C GLY A 216 -19.24 18.93 -0.50
N SER A 217 -18.43 19.94 -0.17
CA SER A 217 -17.04 19.98 -0.63
C SER A 217 -16.25 18.80 -0.07
N MET A 218 -15.44 18.14 -0.89
CA MET A 218 -14.53 17.07 -0.45
C MET A 218 -13.28 17.61 0.25
N GLY A 219 -13.02 18.92 0.17
CA GLY A 219 -11.87 19.59 0.79
C GLY A 219 -12.16 20.17 2.17
N ASP A 220 -13.08 19.58 2.91
CA ASP A 220 -13.52 20.02 4.23
C ASP A 220 -12.92 19.18 5.37
N ASP A 221 -11.74 18.58 5.13
CA ASP A 221 -10.99 17.75 6.07
C ASP A 221 -11.72 16.48 6.55
N ARG A 222 -12.82 16.08 5.88
CA ARG A 222 -13.49 14.81 6.20
C ARG A 222 -12.54 13.62 5.97
N PRO A 223 -12.68 12.54 6.75
CA PRO A 223 -12.03 11.27 6.43
C PRO A 223 -12.34 10.83 5.00
N PHE A 224 -11.30 10.55 4.22
CA PHE A 224 -11.36 10.23 2.80
C PHE A 224 -10.27 9.21 2.44
N ARG A 225 -10.56 8.28 1.52
CA ARG A 225 -9.62 7.26 1.06
C ARG A 225 -9.98 6.81 -0.36
N VAL A 226 -8.98 6.44 -1.17
CA VAL A 226 -9.21 5.63 -2.37
C VAL A 226 -8.54 4.26 -2.19
N TRP A 227 -9.35 3.20 -2.24
CA TRP A 227 -8.92 1.86 -1.85
C TRP A 227 -9.89 0.79 -2.37
N ASP A 228 -9.41 -0.44 -2.56
CA ASP A 228 -10.22 -1.63 -2.86
C ASP A 228 -11.05 -2.08 -1.64
N ALA A 229 -12.18 -1.42 -1.46
CA ALA A 229 -13.01 -1.48 -0.27
C ALA A 229 -13.80 -2.79 -0.17
N ASP A 230 -14.12 -3.40 -1.30
CA ASP A 230 -14.86 -4.67 -1.37
C ASP A 230 -14.02 -5.89 -1.75
N GLY A 231 -12.73 -5.69 -2.07
CA GLY A 231 -11.76 -6.75 -2.34
C GLY A 231 -11.85 -7.33 -3.75
N ASP A 232 -12.48 -6.63 -4.69
CA ASP A 232 -12.63 -7.09 -6.08
C ASP A 232 -11.45 -6.73 -6.99
N GLY A 233 -10.41 -6.08 -6.44
CA GLY A 233 -9.21 -5.67 -7.15
C GLY A 233 -9.32 -4.32 -7.85
N LYS A 234 -10.44 -3.61 -7.70
CA LYS A 234 -10.64 -2.23 -8.18
C LYS A 234 -10.65 -1.27 -6.99
N LEU A 235 -10.43 0.01 -7.26
CA LEU A 235 -10.36 1.07 -6.26
C LEU A 235 -11.67 1.83 -6.21
N GLU A 236 -12.18 2.05 -5.00
CA GLU A 236 -13.33 2.88 -4.70
C GLU A 236 -12.92 4.16 -4.01
N VAL A 237 -13.74 5.20 -4.15
CA VAL A 237 -13.69 6.40 -3.31
C VAL A 237 -14.46 6.15 -2.03
N LEU A 238 -13.86 6.33 -0.86
CA LEU A 238 -14.49 6.16 0.43
C LEU A 238 -14.38 7.46 1.24
N PHE A 239 -15.48 7.98 1.79
CA PHE A 239 -15.41 9.13 2.69
C PHE A 239 -16.49 9.10 3.77
N HIS A 240 -16.25 9.78 4.88
CA HIS A 240 -17.25 9.95 5.94
C HIS A 240 -18.14 11.17 5.63
N HIS A 241 -19.46 10.99 5.68
CA HIS A 241 -20.42 12.06 5.47
C HIS A 241 -20.73 12.76 6.81
N PRO A 242 -20.29 14.02 6.99
CA PRO A 242 -20.34 14.67 8.31
C PRO A 242 -21.77 14.89 8.85
N ALA A 243 -22.74 15.18 7.97
CA ALA A 243 -24.12 15.42 8.38
C ALA A 243 -24.94 14.15 8.64
N ARG A 244 -24.57 13.01 8.01
CA ARG A 244 -25.32 11.75 8.12
C ARG A 244 -24.64 10.72 9.02
N ASP A 245 -23.43 11.02 9.48
CA ASP A 245 -22.58 10.15 10.27
C ASP A 245 -22.49 8.72 9.70
N CYS A 246 -22.19 8.64 8.41
CA CYS A 246 -22.05 7.37 7.70
C CYS A 246 -20.90 7.41 6.71
N TRP A 247 -20.37 6.23 6.37
CA TRP A 247 -19.40 6.10 5.29
C TRP A 247 -20.13 6.01 3.95
N ILE A 248 -19.59 6.69 2.95
CA ILE A 248 -20.04 6.66 1.56
C ILE A 248 -18.94 6.03 0.72
N GLU A 249 -19.34 5.14 -0.16
CA GLU A 249 -18.49 4.53 -1.18
C GLU A 249 -18.93 5.01 -2.57
N GLY A 250 -17.96 5.39 -3.40
CA GLY A 250 -18.09 5.72 -4.80
C GLY A 250 -17.35 4.70 -5.64
N LYS A 251 -18.10 3.80 -6.29
CA LYS A 251 -17.52 2.77 -7.16
C LYS A 251 -17.77 3.11 -8.62
N VAL A 252 -16.73 3.04 -9.45
CA VAL A 252 -16.87 3.29 -10.88
C VAL A 252 -17.44 2.05 -11.58
N ARG A 253 -18.60 2.20 -12.22
CA ARG A 253 -19.28 1.15 -12.97
C ARG A 253 -19.93 1.73 -14.22
N ASN A 254 -19.65 1.14 -15.38
CA ASN A 254 -20.21 1.54 -16.68
C ASN A 254 -19.96 3.02 -17.00
N GLY A 255 -18.74 3.49 -16.77
CA GLY A 255 -18.30 4.85 -17.03
C GLY A 255 -18.86 5.89 -16.05
N ARG A 256 -19.44 5.47 -14.93
CA ARG A 256 -20.00 6.37 -13.92
C ARG A 256 -19.58 6.00 -12.50
N ILE A 257 -19.35 7.00 -11.66
CA ILE A 257 -19.19 6.79 -10.22
C ILE A 257 -20.58 6.67 -9.58
N MET A 258 -20.79 5.56 -8.87
CA MET A 258 -22.04 5.25 -8.19
C MET A 258 -21.83 5.36 -6.68
N TRP A 259 -22.57 6.25 -6.04
CA TRP A 259 -22.46 6.50 -4.61
C TRP A 259 -23.44 5.65 -3.81
N GLN A 260 -22.96 5.02 -2.74
CA GLN A 260 -23.79 4.27 -1.81
C GLN A 260 -23.29 4.40 -0.36
N PRO A 261 -24.19 4.42 0.63
CA PRO A 261 -23.78 4.32 2.02
C PRO A 261 -23.26 2.92 2.32
N VAL A 262 -22.17 2.83 3.08
CA VAL A 262 -21.55 1.59 3.52
C VAL A 262 -21.36 1.57 5.03
N ARG A 263 -21.20 0.37 5.59
CA ARG A 263 -20.86 0.17 7.00
C ARG A 263 -19.47 -0.44 7.10
N LEU A 264 -18.62 0.19 7.90
CA LEU A 264 -17.34 -0.40 8.25
C LEU A 264 -17.57 -1.49 9.30
N GLN A 265 -17.13 -2.71 9.00
CA GLN A 265 -17.11 -3.80 9.96
C GLN A 265 -15.67 -4.07 10.35
N LEU A 266 -15.38 -3.99 11.65
CA LEU A 266 -14.10 -4.42 12.19
C LEU A 266 -14.01 -5.94 12.08
N SER A 267 -13.20 -6.43 11.16
CA SER A 267 -12.83 -7.85 11.11
C SER A 267 -11.75 -8.12 12.17
N GLY A 268 -12.05 -9.00 13.13
CA GLY A 268 -11.06 -9.48 14.11
C GLY A 268 -11.24 -9.00 15.56
N ALA A 269 -12.22 -8.16 15.87
CA ALA A 269 -12.58 -7.85 17.24
C ALA A 269 -13.58 -8.88 17.78
N SER A 270 -13.16 -9.72 18.72
CA SER A 270 -14.12 -10.41 19.60
C SER A 270 -14.98 -9.35 20.27
N SER A 271 -16.30 -9.56 20.29
CA SER A 271 -17.34 -8.60 20.68
C SER A 271 -17.33 -8.18 22.16
N THR A 272 -16.23 -8.38 22.88
CA THR A 272 -16.09 -8.10 24.32
C THR A 272 -15.13 -6.97 24.64
N ALA A 273 -14.50 -6.35 23.65
CA ALA A 273 -13.57 -5.26 23.89
C ALA A 273 -13.75 -4.16 22.86
N LEU A 274 -14.85 -3.40 22.95
CA LEU A 274 -14.98 -2.05 22.39
C LEU A 274 -16.32 -1.44 22.82
N GLU A 275 -16.34 -0.80 23.98
CA GLU A 275 -16.99 0.51 24.22
C GLU A 275 -16.45 1.12 25.54
N PRO A 276 -16.26 2.45 25.67
CA PRO A 276 -16.22 3.49 24.64
C PRO A 276 -14.89 4.28 24.66
N VAL A 277 -14.21 4.37 23.51
CA VAL A 277 -13.23 5.44 23.23
C VAL A 277 -13.87 6.58 22.41
N LEU A 278 -15.13 6.43 21.98
CA LEU A 278 -15.88 7.46 21.25
C LEU A 278 -16.74 8.36 22.16
N ALA A 279 -16.26 8.66 23.36
CA ALA A 279 -16.85 9.68 24.23
C ALA A 279 -15.76 10.66 24.69
N LYS A 280 -15.33 11.53 23.76
CA LYS A 280 -14.82 12.91 23.97
C LYS A 280 -13.90 13.29 22.81
N THR A 281 -14.47 14.03 21.87
CA THR A 281 -13.93 15.29 21.32
C THR A 281 -15.11 16.06 20.76
#